data_AF-A0A7W1JC07-F1
#
_entry.id   AF-A0A7W1JC07-F1
#
_cell.length_a   1.000
_cell.length_b   1.000
_cell.length_c   1.000
_cell.angle_alpha   90.00
_cell.angle_beta   90.00
_cell.angle_gamma   90.00
#
_symmetry.space_group_name_H-M   'P 1'
#
loop_
_entity.id
_entity.type
_entity.pdbx_description
1 polymer ?
#
loop_
_entity_poly.entity_id
_entity_poly.type
_entity_poly.pdbx_seq_one_letter_code
_entity_poly.pdbx_strand_id
1 'polypeptide(L)' 'MSELTERRWSVMSERRCEVMSVTYEEAARLVRQLTGEDVRGLCVISDEAARRLVATQQPARGPHGG' A
#
# COMPACT_ATOMS: atom_id res chain seq x y z
N MET A 1 -6.14 19.85 12.83
CA MET A 1 -4.91 19.11 12.45
C MET A 1 -5.22 18.39 11.15
N SER A 2 -4.32 18.46 10.16
CA SER A 2 -4.59 17.87 8.84
C SER A 2 -4.47 16.36 8.90
N GLU A 3 -5.42 15.65 8.31
CA GLU A 3 -5.43 14.18 8.22
C GLU A 3 -4.16 13.59 7.57
N LEU A 4 -3.41 14.41 6.82
CA LEU A 4 -2.14 14.05 6.18
C LEU A 4 -1.01 13.78 7.19
N THR A 5 -1.09 14.36 8.39
CA THR A 5 -0.10 14.12 9.46
C THR A 5 -0.42 12.88 10.31
N GLU A 6 -1.57 12.25 10.08
CA GLU A 6 -1.95 11.02 10.78
C GLU A 6 -1.17 9.83 10.21
N ARG A 7 -0.75 8.93 11.09
CA ARG A 7 -0.06 7.68 10.74
C ARG A 7 -1.05 6.62 10.25
N ARG A 8 -1.66 6.87 9.09
CA ARG A 8 -2.73 6.05 8.50
C ARG A 8 -2.54 5.80 7.01
N TRP A 9 -1.39 6.18 6.47
CA TRP A 9 -1.08 6.06 5.05
C TRP A 9 -0.15 4.88 4.81
N SER A 10 -0.33 4.28 3.65
CA SER A 10 0.41 3.13 3.15
C SER A 10 0.87 3.40 1.72
N VAL A 11 2.03 2.87 1.35
CA VAL A 11 2.51 2.86 -0.04
C VAL A 11 2.39 1.44 -0.58
N MET A 12 1.65 1.30 -1.66
CA MET A 12 1.54 0.05 -2.40
C MET A 12 2.32 0.15 -3.71
N SER A 13 2.96 -0.95 -4.09
CA SER A 13 3.41 -1.19 -5.46
C SER A 13 2.46 -2.19 -6.13
N GLU A 14 2.64 -2.44 -7.43
CA GLU A 14 1.84 -3.44 -8.16
C GLU A 14 1.91 -4.86 -7.58
N ARG A 15 2.96 -5.13 -6.79
CA ARG A 15 3.26 -6.48 -6.29
C ARG A 15 2.94 -6.66 -4.81
N ARG A 16 3.05 -5.60 -4.00
CA ARG A 16 3.01 -5.72 -2.54
C ARG A 16 2.82 -4.39 -1.82
N CYS A 17 2.65 -4.50 -0.50
CA CYS A 17 2.80 -3.38 0.41
C CYS A 17 4.27 -3.07 0.67
N GLU A 18 4.67 -1.83 0.39
CA GLU A 18 6.02 -1.35 0.66
C GLU A 18 6.12 -0.78 2.07
N VAL A 19 5.08 -0.06 2.54
CA VAL A 19 5.01 0.46 3.92
C VAL A 19 3.57 0.71 4.36
N MET A 20 3.31 0.68 5.67
CA MET A 20 2.02 1.03 6.29
C MET A 20 2.18 1.91 7.53
N SER A 21 1.09 2.56 7.93
CA SER A 21 1.00 3.34 9.18
C SER A 21 2.04 4.46 9.27
N VAL A 22 2.25 5.13 8.14
CA VAL A 22 3.10 6.32 8.03
C VAL A 22 2.26 7.57 7.81
N THR A 23 2.87 8.73 8.00
CA THR A 23 2.29 10.00 7.57
C THR A 23 2.33 10.12 6.05
N TYR A 24 1.52 11.02 5.49
CA TYR A 24 1.54 11.27 4.05
C TYR A 24 2.90 11.78 3.57
N GLU A 25 3.60 12.57 4.39
CA GLU A 25 4.93 13.07 4.05
C GLU A 25 5.96 11.94 3.96
N GLU A 26 5.97 11.03 4.93
CA GLU A 26 6.82 9.83 4.90
C GLU A 26 6.50 8.94 3.70
N ALA A 27 5.21 8.73 3.40
CA ALA A 27 4.78 8.00 2.21
C ALA A 27 5.26 8.65 0.91
N ALA A 28 5.14 9.98 0.79
CA ALA A 28 5.59 10.72 -0.38
C ALA A 28 7.12 10.66 -0.57
N ARG A 29 7.90 10.72 0.53
CA ARG A 29 9.35 10.52 0.47
C ARG A 29 9.69 9.12 -0.04
N LEU A 30 8.98 8.09 0.44
CA LEU A 30 9.20 6.73 0.00
C LEU A 30 8.86 6.52 -1.48
N VAL A 31 7.75 7.10 -1.97
CA VAL A 31 7.39 7.04 -3.40
C VAL A 31 8.51 7.62 -4.26
N ARG A 32 9.08 8.76 -3.87
CA ARG A 32 10.21 9.37 -4.60
C ARG A 32 11.45 8.48 -4.60
N GLN A 33 11.75 7.82 -3.48
CA GLN A 33 12.86 6.88 -3.38
C GLN A 33 12.65 5.68 -4.31
N LEU A 34 11.48 5.03 -4.22
CA LEU A 34 11.14 3.82 -5.00
C LEU A 34 11.03 4.11 -6.50
N THR A 35 10.62 5.33 -6.88
CA THR A 35 10.64 5.77 -8.28
C THR A 35 12.07 5.83 -8.82
N GLY A 36 13.05 6.19 -7.98
CA GLY A 36 14.48 6.15 -8.33
C GLY A 36 15.03 4.72 -8.51
N GLU A 37 14.33 3.71 -7.99
CA GLU A 37 14.70 2.28 -8.05
C GLU A 37 13.97 1.53 -9.20
N ASP A 38 13.32 2.24 -10.14
CA ASP A 38 12.48 1.70 -11.24
C ASP A 38 11.29 0.85 -10.75
N VAL A 39 10.82 1.07 -9.52
CA VAL A 39 9.58 0.47 -9.03
C VAL A 39 8.39 1.24 -9.59
N ARG A 40 7.48 0.52 -10.27
CA ARG A 40 6.32 1.10 -10.96
C ARG A 40 5.01 0.83 -10.23
N GLY A 41 3.97 1.57 -10.63
CA GLY A 41 2.62 1.48 -10.07
C GLY A 41 2.55 1.80 -8.58
N LEU A 42 3.33 2.78 -8.13
CA LEU A 42 3.32 3.25 -6.75
C LEU A 42 2.08 4.10 -6.48
N CYS A 43 1.34 3.76 -5.43
CA CYS A 43 0.22 4.59 -4.96
C CYS A 43 0.25 4.76 -3.45
N VAL A 44 -0.10 5.97 -3.00
CA VAL A 44 -0.32 6.28 -1.58
C VAL A 44 -1.81 6.13 -1.31
N ILE A 45 -2.15 5.23 -0.39
CA ILE A 45 -3.54 4.95 -0.01
C ILE A 45 -3.66 4.88 1.52
N SER A 46 -4.88 4.84 2.05
CA SER A 46 -5.08 4.62 3.48
C SER A 46 -4.72 3.17 3.87
N ASP A 47 -4.34 2.98 5.13
CA ASP A 47 -4.08 1.65 5.70
C ASP A 47 -5.27 0.70 5.54
N GLU A 48 -6.49 1.25 5.62
CA GLU A 48 -7.72 0.49 5.39
C GLU A 48 -7.79 -0.04 3.96
N ALA A 49 -7.53 0.81 2.96
CA ALA A 49 -7.54 0.40 1.56
C ALA A 49 -6.43 -0.63 1.28
N ALA A 50 -5.23 -0.43 1.87
CA ALA A 50 -4.12 -1.37 1.74
C ALA A 50 -4.48 -2.77 2.30
N ARG A 51 -5.11 -2.83 3.48
CA ARG A 51 -5.58 -4.10 4.06
C ARG A 51 -6.57 -4.82 3.16
N ARG A 52 -7.50 -4.09 2.54
CA ARG A 52 -8.47 -4.66 1.59
C ARG A 52 -7.76 -5.23 0.36
N LEU A 53 -6.79 -4.51 -0.20
CA LEU A 53 -6.02 -4.97 -1.37
C LEU A 53 -5.15 -6.20 -1.07
N VAL A 54 -4.54 -6.27 0.10
CA VAL A 54 -3.77 -7.45 0.53
C VAL A 54 -4.69 -8.65 0.70
N ALA A 55 -5.89 -8.45 1.25
CA ALA A 55 -6.89 -9.51 1.40
C ALA A 55 -7.39 -10.04 0.03
N THR A 56 -7.56 -9.18 -0.97
CA THR A 56 -8.01 -9.58 -2.31
C THR A 56 -6.92 -10.19 -3.19
N GLN A 57 -5.64 -9.96 -2.88
CA GLN A 57 -4.51 -10.59 -3.56
C GLN A 57 -4.21 -12.01 -3.05
N GLN A 58 -4.91 -12.47 -2.00
CA GLN A 58 -4.94 -13.91 -1.73
C GLN A 58 -5.64 -14.58 -2.91
N PRO A 59 -5.01 -15.58 -3.57
CA PRO A 59 -5.72 -16.34 -4.58
C PRO A 59 -6.96 -16.88 -3.88
N ALA A 60 -8.13 -16.60 -4.46
CA ALA A 60 -9.35 -17.27 -4.07
C ALA A 60 -9.01 -18.75 -3.96
N ARG A 61 -8.99 -19.29 -2.74
CA ARG A 61 -9.05 -20.73 -2.55
C ARG A 61 -10.37 -21.12 -3.18
N GLY A 62 -10.31 -21.51 -4.45
CA GLY A 62 -11.45 -22.02 -5.17
C GLY A 62 -12.06 -23.16 -4.34
N PRO A 63 -13.37 -23.39 -4.45
CA PRO A 63 -13.98 -24.50 -3.75
C PRO A 63 -13.37 -25.78 -4.33
N HIS A 64 -12.50 -26.44 -3.55
CA HIS A 64 -12.23 -27.84 -3.81
C HIS A 64 -13.46 -28.60 -3.33
N GLY A 65 -14.27 -28.98 -4.32
CA GLY A 65 -15.36 -29.93 -4.15
C GLY A 65 -14.85 -31.29 -3.70
N GLY A 66 -15.76 -32.02 -3.06
CA GLY A 66 -15.68 -33.40 -2.62
C GLY A 66 -16.99 -33.75 -1.95
#